data_AF-A0A1B9YJQ5-F1
#
_entry.id   AF-A0A1B9YJQ5-F1
#
_cell.length_a   1.000
_cell.length_b   1.000
_cell.length_c   1.000
_cell.angle_alpha   90.00
_cell.angle_beta   90.00
_cell.angle_gamma   90.00
#
_symmetry.space_group_name_H-M   'P 1'
#
loop_
_entity.id
_entity.type
_entity.pdbx_description
1 polymer ?
#
loop_
_entity_poly.entity_id
_entity_poly.type
_entity_poly.pdbx_seq_one_letter_code
_entity_poly.pdbx_strand_id
1 'polypeptide(L)'
;MRSRLHLLKIAGLGIVTILSCSGPAFAVGQSSAPPAWLQAHVGDGEGQIARVVLERARALYLKKVRDGAVRSPCYFAMDATRPNYASERTLGRRFYIICEADRSFRAISAGHGSGHDLKGLVDFANGRRCAKNFGNAIDSNLTTGGAYVTAETKTSFKGYYRVSTRRDAVLVRSFVQFDGEGETANARQRAIGGHAAVSLKGVCRRKDPHSPHANHDGYVPFGTLVDYSAGRSNGCTSWSPSDARQIIPMLKDNPSTIYIYPESYDIDAIGKAVATGQLPSSRGLYWNASCLKEIRSPKFWSKEGLEPILAQYKKDHPVPSPRPAPICKEP
;
A
#
# COMPACT_ATOMS: atom_id res chain seq x y z
N MET A 1 -90.53 -1.78 -45.72
CA MET A 1 -90.57 -0.55 -46.54
C MET A 1 -89.28 0.24 -46.34
N ARG A 2 -88.67 0.66 -47.46
CA ARG A 2 -87.73 1.79 -47.67
C ARG A 2 -86.34 1.83 -46.99
N SER A 3 -85.37 1.39 -47.79
CA SER A 3 -84.07 2.00 -48.16
C SER A 3 -83.75 3.45 -47.74
N ARG A 4 -82.48 3.70 -47.35
CA ARG A 4 -81.48 4.65 -47.91
C ARG A 4 -80.46 5.00 -46.80
N LEU A 5 -79.15 4.79 -46.91
CA LEU A 5 -78.08 5.31 -47.79
C LEU A 5 -77.08 6.13 -46.93
N HIS A 6 -75.84 5.65 -46.94
CA HIS A 6 -74.52 6.19 -46.54
C HIS A 6 -74.36 7.58 -45.89
N LEU A 7 -73.49 7.64 -44.88
CA LEU A 7 -72.46 8.67 -44.78
C LEU A 7 -71.21 8.17 -44.04
N LEU A 8 -70.08 8.22 -44.74
CA LEU A 8 -68.72 7.97 -44.26
C LEU A 8 -68.35 8.91 -43.11
N LYS A 9 -67.66 8.40 -42.08
CA LYS A 9 -66.66 9.17 -41.33
C LYS A 9 -65.41 8.32 -41.13
N ILE A 10 -64.38 8.70 -41.89
CA ILE A 10 -63.00 8.23 -41.78
C ILE A 10 -62.41 8.90 -40.52
N ALA A 11 -62.03 8.10 -39.52
CA ALA A 11 -61.17 8.54 -38.43
C ALA A 11 -59.78 7.96 -38.68
N GLY A 12 -58.84 8.81 -39.08
CA GLY A 12 -57.46 8.45 -39.38
C GLY A 12 -56.72 8.01 -38.11
N LEU A 13 -56.19 6.79 -38.14
CA LEU A 13 -55.28 6.27 -37.13
C LEU A 13 -53.86 6.74 -37.49
N GLY A 14 -53.36 7.76 -36.79
CA GLY A 14 -51.98 8.22 -36.91
C GLY A 14 -51.03 7.21 -36.28
N ILE A 15 -50.32 6.45 -37.10
CA ILE A 15 -49.22 5.58 -36.67
C ILE A 15 -47.98 6.46 -36.48
N VAL A 16 -47.59 6.71 -35.23
CA VAL A 16 -46.29 7.30 -34.88
C VAL A 16 -45.27 6.17 -34.83
N THR A 17 -44.53 5.97 -35.91
CA THR A 17 -43.33 5.13 -35.93
C THR A 17 -42.19 5.85 -35.21
N ILE A 18 -41.93 5.48 -33.96
CA ILE A 18 -40.72 5.87 -33.23
C ILE A 18 -39.56 5.05 -33.82
N LEU A 19 -38.74 5.71 -34.62
CA LEU A 19 -37.50 5.15 -35.15
C LEU A 19 -36.48 5.08 -33.99
N SER A 20 -36.50 3.97 -33.25
CA SER A 20 -35.47 3.67 -32.26
C SER A 20 -34.15 3.38 -32.98
N CYS A 21 -33.30 4.40 -33.09
CA CYS A 21 -31.89 4.23 -33.42
C CYS A 21 -31.22 3.45 -32.28
N SER A 22 -31.20 2.11 -32.40
CA SER A 22 -30.27 1.27 -31.66
C SER A 22 -28.87 1.55 -32.20
N GLY A 23 -28.21 2.59 -31.68
CA GLY A 23 -26.78 2.75 -31.87
C GLY A 23 -26.07 1.51 -31.33
N PRO A 24 -25.01 1.02 -31.99
CA PRO A 24 -24.22 -0.07 -31.45
C PRO A 24 -23.68 0.38 -30.09
N ALA A 25 -24.16 -0.26 -29.02
CA ALA A 25 -23.53 -0.17 -27.73
C ALA A 25 -22.12 -0.75 -27.89
N PHE A 26 -21.12 0.12 -28.02
CA PHE A 26 -19.74 -0.27 -27.86
C PHE A 26 -19.56 -0.66 -26.39
N ALA A 27 -19.83 -1.92 -26.09
CA ALA A 27 -19.24 -2.58 -24.95
C ALA A 27 -17.73 -2.65 -25.25
N VAL A 28 -17.01 -1.57 -24.94
CA VAL A 28 -15.55 -1.61 -24.81
C VAL A 28 -15.29 -2.52 -23.62
N GLY A 29 -15.19 -3.82 -23.89
CA GLY A 29 -14.57 -4.73 -22.95
C GLY A 29 -13.21 -4.13 -22.62
N GLN A 30 -13.01 -3.69 -21.38
CA GLN A 30 -11.70 -3.25 -20.92
C GLN A 30 -10.73 -4.39 -21.18
N SER A 31 -9.92 -4.25 -22.25
CA SER A 31 -8.89 -5.22 -22.59
C SER A 31 -8.05 -5.47 -21.34
N SER A 32 -7.82 -6.74 -21.01
CA SER A 32 -6.97 -7.13 -19.88
C SER A 32 -5.51 -6.75 -20.10
N ALA A 33 -5.11 -6.57 -21.37
CA ALA A 33 -3.75 -6.18 -21.74
C ALA A 33 -3.45 -4.73 -21.31
N PRO A 34 -2.24 -4.44 -20.79
CA PRO A 34 -1.84 -3.07 -20.49
C PRO A 34 -1.82 -2.17 -21.73
N PRO A 35 -2.27 -0.91 -21.64
CA PRO A 35 -2.21 0.05 -22.75
C PRO A 35 -0.80 0.20 -23.34
N ALA A 36 -0.69 0.46 -24.64
CA ALA A 36 0.59 0.53 -25.34
C ALA A 36 1.59 1.54 -24.72
N TRP A 37 1.11 2.70 -24.28
CA TRP A 37 1.96 3.72 -23.65
C TRP A 37 2.63 3.21 -22.36
N LEU A 38 1.95 2.32 -21.62
CA LEU A 38 2.44 1.78 -20.36
C LEU A 38 3.56 0.76 -20.55
N GLN A 39 3.68 0.19 -21.76
CA GLN A 39 4.71 -0.80 -22.09
C GLN A 39 6.13 -0.24 -21.93
N ALA A 40 6.34 1.05 -22.17
CA ALA A 40 7.63 1.71 -21.97
C ALA A 40 8.10 1.70 -20.50
N HIS A 41 7.17 1.52 -19.55
CA HIS A 41 7.45 1.45 -18.12
C HIS A 41 7.58 0.02 -17.59
N VAL A 42 7.34 -1.00 -18.43
CA VAL A 42 7.39 -2.40 -18.00
C VAL A 42 8.81 -2.95 -18.12
N GLY A 43 9.30 -3.51 -17.03
CA GLY A 43 10.63 -4.14 -16.98
C GLY A 43 11.18 -4.27 -15.56
N ASP A 44 12.39 -4.78 -15.48
CA ASP A 44 13.07 -5.08 -14.22
C ASP A 44 14.04 -3.98 -13.77
N GLY A 45 14.23 -2.95 -14.60
CA GLY A 45 15.11 -1.82 -14.34
C GLY A 45 14.58 -0.85 -13.29
N GLU A 46 15.44 0.09 -12.88
CA GLU A 46 15.09 1.12 -11.91
C GLU A 46 14.00 2.05 -12.45
N GLY A 47 12.93 2.24 -11.67
CA GLY A 47 11.77 3.01 -12.08
C GLY A 47 10.83 2.30 -13.07
N GLN A 48 11.11 1.06 -13.45
CA GLN A 48 10.19 0.21 -14.22
C GLN A 48 9.38 -0.71 -13.30
N ILE A 49 8.17 -1.09 -13.73
CA ILE A 49 7.32 -2.05 -13.04
C ILE A 49 7.44 -3.43 -13.70
N ALA A 50 7.61 -4.48 -12.91
CA ALA A 50 7.62 -5.84 -13.45
C ALA A 50 6.24 -6.22 -14.01
N ARG A 51 6.22 -7.00 -15.10
CA ARG A 51 5.00 -7.39 -15.81
C ARG A 51 3.93 -7.95 -14.87
N VAL A 52 4.29 -8.95 -14.06
CA VAL A 52 3.37 -9.60 -13.12
C VAL A 52 2.79 -8.63 -12.09
N VAL A 53 3.59 -7.67 -11.63
CA VAL A 53 3.17 -6.67 -10.64
C VAL A 53 2.15 -5.72 -11.27
N LEU A 54 2.42 -5.26 -12.50
CA LEU A 54 1.50 -4.41 -13.26
C LEU A 54 0.17 -5.12 -13.54
N GLU A 55 0.25 -6.34 -14.08
CA GLU A 55 -0.93 -7.09 -14.48
C GLU A 55 -1.87 -7.36 -13.31
N ARG A 56 -1.33 -7.78 -12.16
CA ARG A 56 -2.15 -8.03 -10.96
C ARG A 56 -2.70 -6.75 -10.34
N ALA A 57 -1.91 -5.68 -10.29
CA ALA A 57 -2.41 -4.38 -9.83
C ALA A 57 -3.55 -3.86 -10.70
N ARG A 58 -3.39 -3.95 -12.02
CA ARG A 58 -4.41 -3.54 -12.99
C ARG A 58 -5.65 -4.44 -12.92
N ALA A 59 -5.48 -5.75 -12.83
CA ALA A 59 -6.59 -6.69 -12.69
C ALA A 59 -7.41 -6.40 -11.42
N LEU A 60 -6.75 -6.14 -10.29
CA LEU A 60 -7.40 -5.72 -9.05
C LEU A 60 -8.17 -4.42 -9.25
N TYR A 61 -7.53 -3.39 -9.82
CA TYR A 61 -8.17 -2.10 -10.07
C TYR A 61 -9.43 -2.25 -10.92
N LEU A 62 -9.32 -2.90 -12.09
CA LEU A 62 -10.44 -3.08 -13.00
C LEU A 62 -11.57 -3.89 -12.37
N LYS A 63 -11.25 -4.91 -11.57
CA LYS A 63 -12.24 -5.65 -10.77
C LYS A 63 -12.97 -4.70 -9.82
N LYS A 64 -12.23 -3.91 -9.02
CA LYS A 64 -12.83 -3.02 -8.02
C LYS A 64 -13.60 -1.84 -8.60
N VAL A 65 -13.23 -1.37 -9.79
CA VAL A 65 -14.03 -0.40 -10.54
C VAL A 65 -15.36 -1.03 -10.97
N ARG A 66 -15.34 -2.25 -11.54
CA ARG A 66 -16.57 -2.96 -11.93
C ARG A 66 -17.47 -3.27 -10.74
N ASP A 67 -16.88 -3.61 -9.60
CA ASP A 67 -17.61 -3.86 -8.34
C ASP A 67 -18.15 -2.56 -7.70
N GLY A 68 -17.81 -1.38 -8.24
CA GLY A 68 -18.18 -0.08 -7.67
C GLY A 68 -17.45 0.28 -6.37
N ALA A 69 -16.45 -0.51 -5.96
CA ALA A 69 -15.70 -0.34 -4.72
C ALA A 69 -14.67 0.80 -4.78
N VAL A 70 -14.20 1.16 -5.97
CA VAL A 70 -13.29 2.30 -6.18
C VAL A 70 -13.73 3.13 -7.38
N ARG A 71 -13.47 4.43 -7.31
CA ARG A 71 -13.71 5.40 -8.41
C ARG A 71 -12.50 6.26 -8.73
N SER A 72 -11.42 6.13 -7.97
CA SER A 72 -10.18 6.85 -8.21
C SER A 72 -9.67 6.59 -9.63
N PRO A 73 -9.23 7.63 -10.37
CA PRO A 73 -8.69 7.47 -11.73
C PRO A 73 -7.32 6.78 -11.75
N CYS A 74 -6.66 6.73 -10.59
CA CYS A 74 -5.37 6.10 -10.40
C CYS A 74 -5.48 4.84 -9.55
N TYR A 75 -4.59 3.89 -9.79
CA TYR A 75 -4.33 2.73 -8.95
C TYR A 75 -2.85 2.60 -8.63
N PHE A 76 -2.55 1.76 -7.63
CA PHE A 76 -1.23 1.70 -7.03
C PHE A 76 -0.71 0.27 -7.00
N ALA A 77 0.61 0.16 -7.07
CA ALA A 77 1.30 -1.12 -6.93
C ALA A 77 2.57 -0.96 -6.10
N MET A 78 2.99 -2.03 -5.43
CA MET A 78 4.26 -2.10 -4.71
C MET A 78 4.95 -3.41 -5.04
N ASP A 79 6.24 -3.35 -5.30
CA ASP A 79 7.10 -4.52 -5.49
C ASP A 79 8.05 -4.64 -4.29
N ALA A 80 7.66 -5.44 -3.31
CA ALA A 80 8.45 -5.63 -2.10
C ALA A 80 9.69 -6.52 -2.32
N THR A 81 9.83 -7.15 -3.50
CA THR A 81 11.02 -7.96 -3.85
C THR A 81 12.20 -7.10 -4.29
N ARG A 82 11.94 -5.85 -4.72
CA ARG A 82 12.98 -4.90 -5.13
C ARG A 82 13.72 -4.29 -3.94
N PRO A 83 14.99 -3.89 -4.11
CA PRO A 83 15.75 -3.29 -3.03
C PRO A 83 15.19 -1.92 -2.63
N ASN A 84 15.23 -1.59 -1.34
CA ASN A 84 14.96 -0.24 -0.84
C ASN A 84 16.00 0.80 -1.34
N TYR A 85 17.17 0.34 -1.78
CA TYR A 85 18.27 1.17 -2.28
C TYR A 85 18.71 0.69 -3.66
N ALA A 86 18.68 1.58 -4.65
CA ALA A 86 19.29 1.34 -5.96
C ALA A 86 20.83 1.43 -5.89
N SER A 87 21.34 2.29 -5.01
CA SER A 87 22.76 2.44 -4.67
C SER A 87 22.91 2.94 -3.23
N GLU A 88 24.12 3.02 -2.67
CA GLU A 88 24.34 3.40 -1.26
C GLU A 88 23.62 4.69 -0.82
N ARG A 89 23.40 5.62 -1.74
CA ARG A 89 22.79 6.93 -1.48
C ARG A 89 21.44 7.15 -2.16
N THR A 90 20.98 6.21 -2.98
CA THR A 90 19.77 6.40 -3.81
C THR A 90 18.70 5.38 -3.42
N LEU A 91 17.51 5.89 -3.07
CA LEU A 91 16.35 5.04 -2.79
C LEU A 91 15.91 4.33 -4.06
N GLY A 92 15.63 3.03 -3.94
CA GLY A 92 15.06 2.23 -5.01
C GLY A 92 13.58 2.55 -5.22
N ARG A 93 13.19 2.70 -6.48
CA ARG A 93 11.81 2.94 -6.90
C ARG A 93 11.08 1.61 -7.02
N ARG A 94 10.10 1.41 -6.15
CA ARG A 94 9.38 0.13 -6.03
C ARG A 94 7.92 0.28 -5.61
N PHE A 95 7.42 1.51 -5.60
CA PHE A 95 6.00 1.81 -5.46
C PHE A 95 5.58 2.65 -6.65
N TYR A 96 4.45 2.29 -7.25
CA TYR A 96 4.03 2.78 -8.55
C TYR A 96 2.64 3.40 -8.44
N ILE A 97 2.48 4.57 -9.05
CA ILE A 97 1.22 5.29 -9.19
C ILE A 97 0.90 5.32 -10.67
N ILE A 98 -0.27 4.79 -11.04
CA ILE A 98 -0.64 4.58 -12.44
C ILE A 98 -2.03 5.16 -12.64
N CYS A 99 -2.15 6.14 -13.54
CA CYS A 99 -3.44 6.74 -13.90
C CYS A 99 -3.62 6.58 -15.41
N GLU A 100 -4.40 5.57 -15.83
CA GLU A 100 -4.51 5.19 -17.25
C GLU A 100 -5.17 6.25 -18.11
N ALA A 101 -6.19 6.94 -17.59
CA ALA A 101 -6.88 8.02 -18.31
C ALA A 101 -5.94 9.19 -18.63
N ASP A 102 -5.08 9.55 -17.67
CA ASP A 102 -4.13 10.66 -17.79
C ASP A 102 -2.81 10.24 -18.46
N ARG A 103 -2.66 8.96 -18.80
CA ARG A 103 -1.42 8.35 -19.31
C ARG A 103 -0.20 8.69 -18.45
N SER A 104 -0.40 8.67 -17.12
CA SER A 104 0.67 9.00 -16.17
C SER A 104 1.15 7.77 -15.41
N PHE A 105 2.47 7.68 -15.28
CA PHE A 105 3.16 6.65 -14.52
C PHE A 105 4.24 7.29 -13.67
N ARG A 106 4.23 6.97 -12.38
CA ARG A 106 5.26 7.44 -11.44
C ARG A 106 5.78 6.29 -10.60
N ALA A 107 7.09 6.15 -10.57
CA ALA A 107 7.78 5.20 -9.70
C ALA A 107 8.50 5.96 -8.59
N ILE A 108 8.24 5.58 -7.34
CA ILE A 108 8.76 6.23 -6.14
C ILE A 108 9.31 5.20 -5.14
N SER A 109 9.99 5.70 -4.11
CA SER A 109 10.48 4.87 -3.00
C SER A 109 9.36 4.42 -2.06
N ALA A 110 9.52 3.24 -1.47
CA ALA A 110 8.67 2.77 -0.37
C ALA A 110 9.41 1.79 0.53
N GLY A 111 9.21 1.87 1.85
CA GLY A 111 9.73 0.89 2.82
C GLY A 111 9.02 -0.47 2.78
N HIS A 112 9.49 -1.43 3.59
CA HIS A 112 8.80 -2.71 3.87
C HIS A 112 8.84 -3.05 5.36
N GLY A 113 8.08 -4.08 5.74
CA GLY A 113 8.02 -4.62 7.08
C GLY A 113 9.36 -5.11 7.61
N SER A 114 9.69 -4.72 8.84
CA SER A 114 10.96 -5.04 9.48
C SER A 114 11.11 -6.49 9.90
N GLY A 115 10.01 -7.18 10.20
CA GLY A 115 10.07 -8.42 10.97
C GLY A 115 10.62 -8.22 12.38
N HIS A 116 10.89 -9.33 13.07
CA HIS A 116 11.51 -9.37 14.40
C HIS A 116 12.54 -10.48 14.50
N ASP A 117 13.51 -10.26 15.39
CA ASP A 117 14.39 -11.28 15.91
C ASP A 117 13.90 -11.64 17.32
N LEU A 118 13.23 -12.79 17.43
CA LEU A 118 12.75 -13.33 18.70
C LEU A 118 13.87 -14.18 19.29
N LYS A 119 14.70 -13.56 20.14
CA LYS A 119 15.90 -14.17 20.72
C LYS A 119 15.59 -15.55 21.32
N GLY A 120 16.33 -16.56 20.86
CA GLY A 120 16.20 -17.95 21.32
C GLY A 120 15.08 -18.77 20.68
N LEU A 121 14.23 -18.17 19.83
CA LEU A 121 13.13 -18.88 19.16
C LEU A 121 13.31 -18.86 17.63
N VAL A 122 13.27 -17.67 17.03
CA VAL A 122 13.26 -17.52 15.58
C VAL A 122 13.65 -16.11 15.16
N ASP A 123 14.48 -16.00 14.13
CA ASP A 123 14.80 -14.74 13.48
C ASP A 123 14.08 -14.66 12.13
N PHE A 124 13.12 -13.74 12.05
CA PHE A 124 12.44 -13.36 10.82
C PHE A 124 12.58 -11.87 10.54
N ALA A 125 13.62 -11.23 11.08
CA ALA A 125 13.94 -9.86 10.74
C ALA A 125 14.35 -9.76 9.25
N ASN A 126 13.97 -8.65 8.63
CA ASN A 126 14.36 -8.30 7.27
C ASN A 126 15.55 -7.37 7.27
N GLY A 127 16.43 -7.48 6.26
CA GLY A 127 17.49 -6.50 6.02
C GLY A 127 16.94 -5.13 5.66
N ARG A 128 17.78 -4.08 5.70
CA ARG A 128 17.35 -2.74 5.25
C ARG A 128 17.17 -2.66 3.74
N ARG A 129 17.95 -3.43 2.98
CA ARG A 129 17.96 -3.39 1.51
C ARG A 129 16.92 -4.33 0.92
N CYS A 130 16.98 -5.62 1.25
CA CYS A 130 16.09 -6.64 0.69
C CYS A 130 15.25 -7.34 1.76
N ALA A 131 13.98 -7.57 1.43
CA ALA A 131 13.06 -8.33 2.27
C ALA A 131 13.18 -9.83 1.97
N LYS A 132 13.39 -10.63 3.02
CA LYS A 132 13.44 -12.09 2.96
C LYS A 132 12.13 -12.70 3.46
N ASN A 133 11.63 -12.18 4.57
CA ASN A 133 10.49 -12.67 5.30
C ASN A 133 9.26 -11.84 4.98
N PHE A 134 8.15 -12.52 4.75
CA PHE A 134 6.83 -11.98 4.50
C PHE A 134 5.85 -12.74 5.38
N GLY A 135 4.69 -12.18 5.67
CA GLY A 135 3.74 -12.88 6.51
C GLY A 135 2.57 -12.02 6.92
N ASN A 136 1.51 -12.67 7.38
CA ASN A 136 0.25 -12.04 7.77
C ASN A 136 -0.07 -12.22 9.26
N ALA A 137 0.85 -12.70 10.08
CA ALA A 137 0.64 -12.78 11.53
C ALA A 137 0.53 -11.37 12.16
N ILE A 138 -0.37 -11.21 13.14
CA ILE A 138 -0.42 -10.04 14.03
C ILE A 138 0.92 -9.93 14.78
N ASP A 139 1.36 -8.71 15.08
CA ASP A 139 2.62 -8.40 15.78
C ASP A 139 3.91 -8.88 15.07
N SER A 140 3.83 -9.37 13.83
CA SER A 140 5.02 -9.81 13.07
C SER A 140 5.84 -8.68 12.46
N ASN A 141 5.25 -7.50 12.25
CA ASN A 141 5.83 -6.39 11.48
C ASN A 141 6.30 -6.80 10.06
N LEU A 142 5.85 -7.93 9.51
CA LEU A 142 6.18 -8.37 8.17
C LEU A 142 5.28 -7.73 7.12
N THR A 143 5.79 -7.51 5.91
CA THR A 143 4.94 -7.16 4.77
C THR A 143 4.12 -8.38 4.35
N THR A 144 2.85 -8.16 4.04
CA THR A 144 1.99 -9.16 3.40
C THR A 144 1.67 -8.67 1.99
N GLY A 145 2.02 -9.45 0.97
CA GLY A 145 1.56 -9.16 -0.38
C GLY A 145 0.12 -9.60 -0.60
N GLY A 146 -0.49 -9.05 -1.63
CA GLY A 146 -1.88 -9.28 -2.00
C GLY A 146 -2.62 -7.99 -2.32
N ALA A 147 -3.94 -8.11 -2.37
CA ALA A 147 -4.87 -7.06 -2.78
C ALA A 147 -5.35 -6.22 -1.61
N TYR A 148 -5.28 -4.89 -1.77
CA TYR A 148 -5.81 -3.92 -0.82
C TYR A 148 -6.69 -2.86 -1.50
N VAL A 149 -7.64 -2.33 -0.74
CA VAL A 149 -8.38 -1.08 -1.03
C VAL A 149 -8.03 -0.06 0.05
N THR A 150 -7.75 1.18 -0.34
CA THR A 150 -7.52 2.28 0.60
C THR A 150 -8.83 2.75 1.20
N ALA A 151 -8.82 3.05 2.48
CA ALA A 151 -9.98 3.51 3.22
C ALA A 151 -9.69 4.84 3.94
N GLU A 152 -10.18 5.02 5.16
CA GLU A 152 -10.08 6.29 5.85
C GLU A 152 -8.62 6.74 6.08
N THR A 153 -8.42 8.05 6.00
CA THR A 153 -7.15 8.68 6.34
C THR A 153 -7.24 9.30 7.74
N LYS A 154 -6.48 8.76 8.68
CA LYS A 154 -6.40 9.25 10.06
C LYS A 154 -5.23 10.18 10.24
N THR A 155 -5.50 11.45 10.53
CA THR A 155 -4.48 12.47 10.80
C THR A 155 -4.31 12.65 12.30
N SER A 156 -3.07 12.59 12.80
CA SER A 156 -2.79 12.74 14.22
C SER A 156 -1.55 13.56 14.48
N PHE A 157 -1.61 14.39 15.52
CA PHE A 157 -0.46 15.07 16.11
C PHE A 157 0.51 14.04 16.70
N LYS A 158 1.80 14.19 16.41
CA LYS A 158 2.88 13.31 16.89
C LYS A 158 3.85 13.99 17.86
N GLY A 159 3.88 15.31 17.88
CA GLY A 159 4.79 16.08 18.71
C GLY A 159 5.36 17.29 17.97
N TYR A 160 6.27 17.98 18.63
CA TYR A 160 7.03 19.10 18.09
C TYR A 160 8.48 18.69 17.83
N TYR A 161 9.14 19.39 16.93
CA TYR A 161 10.57 19.26 16.68
C TYR A 161 11.19 20.59 16.30
N ARG A 162 12.47 20.76 16.63
CA ARG A 162 13.24 21.99 16.31
C ARG A 162 13.57 22.02 14.82
N VAL A 163 13.29 23.15 14.14
CA VAL A 163 13.72 23.40 12.75
C VAL A 163 14.82 24.45 12.64
N SER A 164 14.90 25.37 13.60
CA SER A 164 16.01 26.34 13.75
C SER A 164 16.05 26.86 15.18
N THR A 165 17.10 27.56 15.60
CA THR A 165 17.40 27.97 16.99
C THR A 165 16.20 28.52 17.79
N ARG A 166 15.23 29.19 17.15
CA ARG A 166 14.03 29.75 17.81
C ARG A 166 12.71 29.31 17.19
N ARG A 167 12.73 28.28 16.35
CA ARG A 167 11.54 27.84 15.62
C ARG A 167 11.36 26.34 15.75
N ASP A 168 10.21 25.98 16.28
CA ASP A 168 9.71 24.62 16.26
C ASP A 168 8.68 24.44 15.16
N ALA A 169 8.55 23.20 14.70
CA ALA A 169 7.49 22.78 13.81
C ALA A 169 6.67 21.68 14.48
N VAL A 170 5.41 21.58 14.06
CA VAL A 170 4.49 20.53 14.47
C VAL A 170 4.66 19.35 13.53
N LEU A 171 4.86 18.14 14.07
CA LEU A 171 4.71 16.92 13.31
C LEU A 171 3.26 16.45 13.40
N VAL A 172 2.49 16.72 12.35
CA VAL A 172 1.20 16.07 12.09
C VAL A 172 1.41 15.01 11.03
N ARG A 173 0.94 13.78 11.27
CA ARG A 173 1.10 12.68 10.33
C ARG A 173 -0.24 12.02 10.03
N SER A 174 -0.55 11.92 8.75
CA SER A 174 -1.68 11.15 8.25
C SER A 174 -1.29 9.70 7.99
N PHE A 175 -2.25 8.82 8.22
CA PHE A 175 -2.16 7.38 8.01
C PHE A 175 -3.35 6.94 7.17
N VAL A 176 -3.08 6.45 5.97
CA VAL A 176 -4.10 5.90 5.06
C VAL A 176 -4.30 4.44 5.42
N GLN A 177 -5.49 4.05 5.87
CA GLN A 177 -5.76 2.67 6.23
C GLN A 177 -6.00 1.82 4.99
N PHE A 178 -5.59 0.54 5.05
CA PHE A 178 -5.87 -0.42 3.99
C PHE A 178 -6.84 -1.50 4.50
N ASP A 179 -7.83 -1.82 3.67
CA ASP A 179 -8.64 -3.03 3.76
C ASP A 179 -8.07 -4.08 2.81
N GLY A 180 -7.79 -5.28 3.31
CA GLY A 180 -7.19 -6.36 2.53
C GLY A 180 -8.17 -7.46 2.15
N GLU A 181 -7.78 -8.28 1.17
CA GLU A 181 -8.46 -9.50 0.74
C GLU A 181 -7.53 -10.72 0.80
N GLY A 182 -8.11 -11.91 0.99
CA GLY A 182 -7.36 -13.16 1.08
C GLY A 182 -6.38 -13.14 2.25
N GLU A 183 -5.10 -13.39 1.98
CA GLU A 183 -4.04 -13.41 3.02
C GLU A 183 -3.83 -12.06 3.70
N THR A 184 -4.27 -10.97 3.05
CA THR A 184 -4.18 -9.60 3.58
C THR A 184 -5.44 -9.18 4.35
N ALA A 185 -6.45 -10.05 4.46
CA ALA A 185 -7.75 -9.72 5.06
C ALA A 185 -7.67 -9.18 6.50
N ASN A 186 -6.59 -9.50 7.23
CA ASN A 186 -6.38 -8.99 8.58
C ASN A 186 -5.60 -7.65 8.65
N ALA A 187 -5.50 -6.92 7.53
CA ALA A 187 -4.80 -5.63 7.43
C ALA A 187 -5.24 -4.64 8.53
N ARG A 188 -6.54 -4.60 8.84
CA ARG A 188 -7.10 -3.72 9.88
C ARG A 188 -6.62 -4.09 11.28
N GLN A 189 -6.69 -5.36 11.68
CA GLN A 189 -6.18 -5.79 12.99
C GLN A 189 -4.68 -5.53 13.12
N ARG A 190 -3.95 -5.64 12.00
CA ARG A 190 -2.50 -5.41 11.93
C ARG A 190 -2.11 -3.94 11.79
N ALA A 191 -3.07 -3.02 11.74
CA ALA A 191 -2.86 -1.61 11.47
C ALA A 191 -1.97 -1.37 10.23
N ILE A 192 -2.22 -2.12 9.16
CA ILE A 192 -1.52 -1.97 7.87
C ILE A 192 -2.11 -0.79 7.11
N GLY A 193 -1.22 0.00 6.51
CA GLY A 193 -1.58 1.20 5.79
C GLY A 193 -0.38 1.92 5.19
N GLY A 194 -0.63 3.15 4.75
CA GLY A 194 0.32 4.04 4.09
C GLY A 194 0.58 5.31 4.89
N HIS A 195 1.84 5.74 5.01
CA HIS A 195 2.16 7.02 5.66
C HIS A 195 3.52 7.60 5.25
N ALA A 196 3.73 8.88 5.59
CA ALA A 196 5.05 9.49 5.50
C ALA A 196 6.05 8.78 6.42
N ALA A 197 7.26 8.54 5.90
CA ALA A 197 8.35 7.86 6.58
C ALA A 197 9.10 8.77 7.55
N VAL A 198 8.36 9.39 8.48
CA VAL A 198 8.90 10.30 9.50
C VAL A 198 8.43 9.93 10.90
N SER A 199 9.35 10.06 11.86
CA SER A 199 9.10 9.80 13.28
C SER A 199 9.88 10.78 14.15
N LEU A 200 9.44 10.97 15.39
CA LEU A 200 10.23 11.65 16.40
C LEU A 200 11.09 10.62 17.14
N LYS A 201 12.39 10.89 17.25
CA LYS A 201 13.34 10.14 18.06
C LYS A 201 13.75 10.96 19.29
N GLY A 202 14.14 10.25 20.36
CA GLY A 202 14.53 10.89 21.62
C GLY A 202 13.41 11.72 22.25
N VAL A 203 12.17 11.23 22.17
CA VAL A 203 11.00 11.97 22.63
C VAL A 203 11.06 12.23 24.12
N CYS A 204 10.91 13.49 24.50
CA CYS A 204 10.74 13.98 25.86
C CYS A 204 9.43 14.78 25.99
N ARG A 205 8.97 14.99 27.23
CA ARG A 205 7.83 15.84 27.56
C ARG A 205 8.33 17.26 27.81
N ARG A 206 7.92 18.21 26.96
CA ARG A 206 8.22 19.63 27.13
C ARG A 206 7.01 20.36 27.70
N LYS A 207 7.21 21.19 28.71
CA LYS A 207 6.13 22.03 29.25
C LYS A 207 5.79 23.13 28.23
N ASP A 208 4.55 23.18 27.79
CA ASP A 208 4.02 24.16 26.85
C ASP A 208 2.49 24.24 27.04
N PRO A 209 2.02 24.86 28.14
CA PRO A 209 0.59 24.82 28.52
C PRO A 209 -0.30 25.61 27.56
N HIS A 210 0.27 26.47 26.71
CA HIS A 210 -0.46 27.24 25.71
C HIS A 210 -0.61 26.49 24.38
N SER A 211 0.07 25.36 24.20
CA SER A 211 -0.11 24.52 23.00
C SER A 211 -1.52 23.92 22.97
N PRO A 212 -2.23 23.97 21.83
CA PRO A 212 -3.50 23.26 21.66
C PRO A 212 -3.34 21.73 21.67
N HIS A 213 -2.10 21.22 21.70
CA HIS A 213 -1.78 19.80 21.76
C HIS A 213 -1.22 19.38 23.13
N ALA A 214 -1.19 20.28 24.11
CA ALA A 214 -0.77 19.96 25.45
C ALA A 214 -1.74 18.95 26.08
N ASN A 215 -1.20 18.01 26.86
CA ASN A 215 -2.02 17.16 27.72
C ASN A 215 -2.60 17.97 28.90
N HIS A 216 -3.38 17.32 29.77
CA HIS A 216 -3.99 17.95 30.94
C HIS A 216 -2.96 18.62 31.88
N ASP A 217 -1.74 18.10 31.92
CA ASP A 217 -0.63 18.66 32.70
C ASP A 217 0.14 19.77 31.96
N GLY A 218 -0.28 20.19 30.77
CA GLY A 218 0.40 21.23 29.99
C GLY A 218 1.70 20.78 29.31
N TYR A 219 1.88 19.48 29.03
CA TYR A 219 3.06 18.93 28.36
C TYR A 219 2.77 18.47 26.93
N VAL A 220 3.75 18.65 26.04
CA VAL A 220 3.74 18.17 24.65
C VAL A 220 4.91 17.21 24.39
N PRO A 221 4.76 16.21 23.50
CA PRO A 221 5.89 15.43 23.02
C PRO A 221 6.81 16.32 22.19
N PHE A 222 8.10 16.26 22.45
CA PHE A 222 9.14 16.98 21.72
C PHE A 222 10.31 16.05 21.42
N GLY A 223 10.89 16.13 20.23
CA GLY A 223 12.05 15.31 19.87
C GLY A 223 12.70 15.70 18.56
N THR A 224 13.55 14.82 18.06
CA THR A 224 14.26 15.02 16.78
C THR A 224 13.49 14.35 15.65
N LEU A 225 13.18 15.09 14.59
CA LEU A 225 12.57 14.53 13.39
C LEU A 225 13.59 13.63 12.68
N VAL A 226 13.20 12.38 12.42
CA VAL A 226 13.99 11.41 11.65
C VAL A 226 13.19 10.94 10.45
N ASP A 227 13.82 11.04 9.29
CA ASP A 227 13.37 10.46 8.03
C ASP A 227 13.91 9.02 7.91
N TYR A 228 13.02 8.06 7.69
CA TYR A 228 13.34 6.66 7.45
C TYR A 228 12.78 6.14 6.13
N SER A 229 12.62 7.00 5.12
CA SER A 229 12.15 6.63 3.76
C SER A 229 12.92 5.46 3.14
N ALA A 230 14.18 5.33 3.58
CA ALA A 230 15.13 4.30 3.19
C ALA A 230 15.05 3.00 4.03
N GLY A 231 14.04 2.88 4.88
CA GLY A 231 14.05 2.00 6.04
C GLY A 231 12.98 0.93 6.06
N ARG A 232 12.86 0.34 7.25
CA ARG A 232 11.86 -0.68 7.57
C ARG A 232 10.74 -0.05 8.39
N SER A 233 9.52 -0.54 8.21
CA SER A 233 8.31 -0.15 8.92
C SER A 233 7.75 -1.34 9.71
N ASN A 234 6.63 -1.14 10.40
CA ASN A 234 5.89 -2.21 11.07
C ASN A 234 4.91 -2.89 10.11
N GLY A 235 5.37 -3.29 8.93
CA GLY A 235 4.56 -3.92 7.86
C GLY A 235 3.86 -2.94 6.91
N CYS A 236 3.77 -1.66 7.27
CA CYS A 236 3.15 -0.60 6.46
C CYS A 236 3.96 -0.19 5.22
N THR A 237 3.29 0.36 4.23
CA THR A 237 3.96 1.11 3.15
C THR A 237 4.35 2.49 3.68
N SER A 238 5.63 2.83 3.63
CA SER A 238 6.13 4.15 4.06
C SER A 238 6.78 4.89 2.92
N TRP A 239 6.31 6.11 2.64
CA TRP A 239 6.77 6.95 1.52
C TRP A 239 7.64 8.10 2.01
N SER A 240 8.45 8.68 1.11
CA SER A 240 9.15 9.93 1.43
C SER A 240 8.18 11.04 1.83
N PRO A 241 8.58 12.01 2.67
CA PRO A 241 7.71 13.13 3.03
C PRO A 241 7.18 13.90 1.83
N SER A 242 7.99 14.05 0.77
CA SER A 242 7.58 14.67 -0.49
C SER A 242 6.55 13.86 -1.26
N ASP A 243 6.71 12.55 -1.33
CA ASP A 243 5.76 11.67 -2.02
C ASP A 243 4.45 11.55 -1.24
N ALA A 244 4.52 11.41 0.08
CA ALA A 244 3.36 11.34 0.95
C ALA A 244 2.47 12.59 0.84
N ARG A 245 3.08 13.79 0.71
CA ARG A 245 2.34 15.04 0.47
C ARG A 245 1.53 15.04 -0.83
N GLN A 246 1.87 14.18 -1.77
CA GLN A 246 1.16 14.06 -3.06
C GLN A 246 0.17 12.91 -3.03
N ILE A 247 0.57 11.75 -2.49
CA ILE A 247 -0.26 10.54 -2.46
C ILE A 247 -1.46 10.67 -1.52
N ILE A 248 -1.24 11.18 -0.30
CA ILE A 248 -2.30 11.21 0.71
C ILE A 248 -3.51 12.03 0.23
N PRO A 249 -3.34 13.23 -0.35
CA PRO A 249 -4.46 13.96 -0.96
C PRO A 249 -5.18 13.21 -2.08
N MET A 250 -4.48 12.40 -2.88
CA MET A 250 -5.10 11.60 -3.95
C MET A 250 -6.04 10.51 -3.41
N LEU A 251 -5.73 9.99 -2.21
CA LEU A 251 -6.45 8.89 -1.56
C LEU A 251 -7.51 9.39 -0.57
N LYS A 252 -7.41 10.65 -0.14
CA LYS A 252 -8.34 11.22 0.83
C LYS A 252 -9.73 11.32 0.21
N ASP A 253 -10.70 10.67 0.86
CA ASP A 253 -12.11 10.63 0.43
C ASP A 253 -12.31 10.06 -0.99
N ASN A 254 -11.28 9.39 -1.53
CA ASN A 254 -11.27 8.83 -2.88
C ASN A 254 -10.55 7.46 -2.88
N PRO A 255 -11.25 6.39 -2.45
CA PRO A 255 -10.68 5.04 -2.39
C PRO A 255 -10.09 4.57 -3.73
N SER A 256 -8.94 3.92 -3.64
CA SER A 256 -8.24 3.27 -4.75
C SER A 256 -7.70 1.90 -4.32
N THR A 257 -7.21 1.11 -5.27
CA THR A 257 -6.58 -0.18 -5.04
C THR A 257 -5.09 -0.05 -4.90
N ILE A 258 -4.50 -0.81 -3.98
CA ILE A 258 -3.06 -1.04 -3.88
C ILE A 258 -2.82 -2.54 -3.98
N TYR A 259 -1.99 -2.96 -4.93
CA TYR A 259 -1.52 -4.34 -5.00
C TYR A 259 -0.06 -4.43 -4.54
N ILE A 260 0.23 -5.26 -3.54
CA ILE A 260 1.59 -5.47 -3.04
C ILE A 260 2.07 -6.85 -3.49
N TYR A 261 3.14 -6.92 -4.28
CA TYR A 261 3.83 -8.15 -4.64
C TYR A 261 4.97 -8.42 -3.66
N PRO A 262 5.26 -9.69 -3.26
CA PRO A 262 4.67 -10.97 -3.69
C PRO A 262 3.62 -11.56 -2.73
N GLU A 263 2.72 -12.41 -3.24
CA GLU A 263 1.80 -13.24 -2.43
C GLU A 263 2.51 -14.52 -1.93
N SER A 264 1.91 -15.27 -0.99
CA SER A 264 2.56 -16.48 -0.44
C SER A 264 2.93 -17.53 -1.49
N TYR A 265 2.07 -17.76 -2.48
CA TYR A 265 2.33 -18.75 -3.52
C TYR A 265 3.50 -18.36 -4.42
N ASP A 266 3.73 -17.06 -4.65
CA ASP A 266 4.91 -16.59 -5.39
C ASP A 266 6.17 -16.88 -4.58
N ILE A 267 6.13 -16.59 -3.27
CA ILE A 267 7.23 -16.83 -2.34
C ILE A 267 7.58 -18.33 -2.31
N ASP A 268 6.58 -19.19 -2.19
CA ASP A 268 6.75 -20.64 -2.18
C ASP A 268 7.29 -21.16 -3.52
N ALA A 269 6.80 -20.64 -4.65
CA ALA A 269 7.29 -21.02 -5.97
C ALA A 269 8.75 -20.64 -6.17
N ILE A 270 9.15 -19.44 -5.74
CA ILE A 270 10.55 -18.99 -5.76
C ILE A 270 11.41 -19.85 -4.83
N GLY A 271 10.94 -20.11 -3.61
CA GLY A 271 11.65 -20.94 -2.64
C GLY A 271 11.93 -22.35 -3.17
N LYS A 272 10.94 -22.97 -3.82
CA LYS A 272 11.08 -24.28 -4.49
C LYS A 272 12.07 -24.23 -5.65
N ALA A 273 11.98 -23.22 -6.53
CA ALA A 273 12.90 -23.07 -7.65
C ALA A 273 14.37 -22.95 -7.17
N VAL A 274 14.62 -22.07 -6.20
CA VAL A 274 15.96 -21.89 -5.62
C VAL A 274 16.47 -23.18 -4.95
N ALA A 275 15.62 -23.89 -4.20
CA ALA A 275 16.02 -25.13 -3.52
C ALA A 275 16.47 -26.22 -4.51
N THR A 276 15.91 -26.22 -5.73
CA THR A 276 16.29 -27.14 -6.81
C THR A 276 17.44 -26.63 -7.70
N GLY A 277 18.07 -25.50 -7.34
CA GLY A 277 19.13 -24.89 -8.14
C GLY A 277 18.66 -24.27 -9.46
N GLN A 278 17.36 -24.12 -9.65
CA GLN A 278 16.77 -23.56 -10.86
C GLN A 278 16.77 -22.02 -10.82
N LEU A 279 17.00 -21.40 -11.97
CA LEU A 279 16.79 -19.95 -12.13
C LEU A 279 15.28 -19.66 -12.18
N PRO A 280 14.73 -18.80 -11.30
CA PRO A 280 13.29 -18.49 -11.31
C PRO A 280 12.75 -18.03 -12.66
N SER A 281 13.52 -17.23 -13.40
CA SER A 281 13.14 -16.71 -14.70
C SER A 281 12.89 -17.79 -15.75
N SER A 282 13.57 -18.95 -15.67
CA SER A 282 13.34 -20.06 -16.61
C SER A 282 11.98 -20.74 -16.42
N ARG A 283 11.32 -20.49 -15.28
CA ARG A 283 9.97 -20.96 -14.96
C ARG A 283 8.91 -19.86 -15.08
N GLY A 284 9.27 -18.70 -15.63
CA GLY A 284 8.40 -17.53 -15.66
C GLY A 284 8.12 -16.94 -14.29
N LEU A 285 8.90 -17.29 -13.26
CA LEU A 285 8.75 -16.74 -11.91
C LEU A 285 9.54 -15.43 -11.79
N TYR A 286 8.98 -14.49 -11.03
CA TYR A 286 9.57 -13.17 -10.86
C TYR A 286 10.07 -12.93 -9.43
N TRP A 287 11.32 -12.50 -9.32
CA TRP A 287 11.88 -11.86 -8.14
C TRP A 287 13.05 -10.97 -8.57
N ASN A 288 13.26 -9.82 -7.93
CA ASN A 288 14.42 -9.00 -8.25
C ASN A 288 15.74 -9.79 -8.02
N ALA A 289 16.52 -10.01 -9.08
CA ALA A 289 17.69 -10.87 -9.03
C ALA A 289 18.73 -10.45 -7.97
N SER A 290 18.94 -9.14 -7.79
CA SER A 290 19.90 -8.63 -6.81
C SER A 290 19.47 -8.94 -5.37
N CYS A 291 18.17 -8.83 -5.08
CA CYS A 291 17.65 -9.17 -3.77
C CYS A 291 17.55 -10.66 -3.55
N LEU A 292 17.18 -11.44 -4.58
CA LEU A 292 17.14 -12.90 -4.44
C LEU A 292 18.53 -13.45 -4.12
N LYS A 293 19.57 -12.95 -4.78
CA LYS A 293 20.96 -13.32 -4.49
C LYS A 293 21.36 -13.00 -3.05
N GLU A 294 20.94 -11.84 -2.53
CA GLU A 294 21.25 -11.40 -1.15
C GLU A 294 20.54 -12.26 -0.10
N ILE A 295 19.23 -12.46 -0.25
CA ILE A 295 18.42 -13.19 0.73
C ILE A 295 18.53 -14.71 0.60
N ARG A 296 19.09 -15.19 -0.52
CA ARG A 296 19.17 -16.57 -1.00
C ARG A 296 17.82 -17.19 -1.31
N SER A 297 16.91 -17.25 -0.34
CA SER A 297 15.57 -17.80 -0.50
C SER A 297 14.56 -17.01 0.36
N PRO A 298 13.41 -16.60 -0.20
CA PRO A 298 12.38 -15.92 0.56
C PRO A 298 11.57 -16.91 1.43
N LYS A 299 10.84 -16.37 2.40
CA LYS A 299 9.98 -17.16 3.28
C LYS A 299 8.67 -16.43 3.60
N PHE A 300 7.57 -17.16 3.47
CA PHE A 300 6.27 -16.73 3.98
C PHE A 300 6.03 -17.33 5.37
N TRP A 301 5.57 -16.50 6.29
CA TRP A 301 5.16 -16.87 7.64
C TRP A 301 3.65 -16.68 7.75
N SER A 302 2.92 -17.78 7.68
CA SER A 302 1.48 -17.74 7.84
C SER A 302 1.11 -17.35 9.27
N LYS A 303 -0.07 -16.76 9.39
CA LYS A 303 -0.72 -16.42 10.65
C LYS A 303 -0.72 -17.64 11.60
N GLU A 304 -1.15 -18.78 11.08
CA GLU A 304 -1.30 -20.03 11.82
C GLU A 304 0.05 -20.55 12.33
N GLY A 305 1.14 -20.33 11.57
CA GLY A 305 2.48 -20.76 11.95
C GLY A 305 3.20 -19.81 12.90
N LEU A 306 3.00 -18.50 12.76
CA LEU A 306 3.82 -17.50 13.47
C LEU A 306 3.14 -16.87 14.69
N GLU A 307 1.81 -16.72 14.70
CA GLU A 307 1.11 -16.14 15.85
C GLU A 307 1.29 -16.94 17.15
N PRO A 308 1.27 -18.29 17.17
CA PRO A 308 1.54 -19.05 18.38
C PRO A 308 2.94 -18.79 18.96
N ILE A 309 3.95 -18.64 18.09
CA ILE A 309 5.33 -18.35 18.49
C ILE A 309 5.43 -16.95 19.10
N LEU A 310 4.79 -15.96 18.46
CA LEU A 310 4.73 -14.58 18.95
C LEU A 310 4.01 -14.48 20.30
N ALA A 311 2.88 -15.18 20.46
CA ALA A 311 2.12 -15.22 21.69
C ALA A 311 2.94 -15.82 22.83
N GLN A 312 3.62 -16.94 22.58
CA GLN A 312 4.52 -17.58 23.56
C GLN A 312 5.67 -16.64 23.94
N TYR A 313 6.34 -16.04 22.95
CA TYR A 313 7.43 -15.10 23.21
C TYR A 313 7.00 -13.93 24.10
N LYS A 314 5.82 -13.35 23.82
CA LYS A 314 5.26 -12.24 24.61
C LYS A 314 4.91 -12.66 26.05
N LYS A 315 4.46 -13.89 26.24
CA LYS A 315 4.19 -14.46 27.57
C LYS A 315 5.48 -14.62 28.37
N ASP A 316 6.53 -15.11 27.72
CA ASP A 316 7.84 -15.34 28.35
C ASP A 316 8.64 -14.04 28.56
N HIS A 317 8.33 -13.00 27.77
CA HIS A 317 8.98 -11.69 27.79
C HIS A 317 7.92 -10.59 27.96
N PRO A 318 7.29 -10.48 29.14
CA PRO A 318 6.26 -9.47 29.38
C PRO A 318 6.84 -8.07 29.16
N VAL A 319 6.13 -7.26 28.37
CA VAL A 319 6.53 -5.88 28.07
C VAL A 319 6.59 -5.10 29.40
N PRO A 320 7.72 -4.43 29.72
CA PRO A 320 7.79 -3.60 30.92
C PRO A 320 6.69 -2.54 30.91
N SER A 321 6.18 -2.20 32.10
CA SER A 321 5.17 -1.14 32.23
C SER A 321 5.65 0.14 31.51
N PRO A 322 4.83 0.74 30.62
CA PRO A 322 5.21 1.93 29.90
C PRO A 322 5.63 3.04 30.86
N ARG A 323 6.92 3.41 30.85
CA ARG A 323 7.39 4.57 31.59
C ARG A 323 7.04 5.83 30.81
N PRO A 324 6.55 6.90 31.46
CA PRO A 324 6.33 8.16 30.76
C PRO A 324 7.66 8.66 30.19
N ALA A 325 7.60 9.29 29.02
CA ALA A 325 8.77 9.92 28.43
C ALA A 325 9.40 10.91 29.43
N PRO A 326 10.75 11.03 29.48
CA PRO A 326 11.40 11.93 30.42
C PRO A 326 10.99 13.38 30.17
N ILE A 327 11.12 14.25 31.17
CA ILE A 327 11.01 15.70 30.95
C ILE A 327 12.19 16.14 30.07
N CYS A 328 11.95 17.05 29.12
CA CYS A 328 13.02 17.58 28.31
C CYS A 328 14.04 18.31 29.19
N LYS A 329 15.33 18.05 28.97
CA LYS A 329 16.39 18.86 29.58
C LYS A 329 16.25 20.29 29.07
N GLU A 330 16.41 21.26 29.95
CA GLU A 330 16.50 22.66 29.53
C GLU A 330 17.69 22.81 28.56
N PRO A 331 17.58 23.69 27.54
CA PRO A 331 18.62 23.91 26.56
C PRO A 331 19.98 24.25 27.15
#